data_AF-A0A7V2F028-F1
#
_entry.id   AF-A0A7V2F028-F1
#
_cell.length_a   1.000
_cell.length_b   1.000
_cell.length_c   1.000
_cell.angle_alpha   90.00
_cell.angle_beta   90.00
_cell.angle_gamma   90.00
#
_symmetry.space_group_name_H-M   'P 1'
#
loop_
_entity.id
_entity.type
_entity.pdbx_description
1 polymer ?
#
loop_
_entity_poly.entity_id
_entity_poly.type
_entity_poly.pdbx_seq_one_letter_code
_entity_poly.pdbx_strand_id
1 'polypeptide(L)'
;MFGTNSSSRMDTGVTAIDASRECLSFVLGRLFHPRVICARPGGICSRIEDTARFLARNLEREEHIMTKSGYPGFAAHKREHRKLLENLDAMKHRLVCGGYDNSVVVDFLSEWTNNHAAAFDKPFGDFLRENGVESINGGYF
;
A
#
# COMPACT_ATOMS: atom_id res chain seq x y z
N MET A 1 -13.88 0.26 -25.41
CA MET A 1 -12.56 0.93 -25.53
C MET A 1 -12.17 1.39 -24.13
N PHE A 2 -11.32 0.63 -23.43
CA PHE A 2 -10.85 1.03 -22.11
C PHE A 2 -9.54 1.80 -22.28
N GLY A 3 -9.66 3.11 -22.41
CA GLY A 3 -8.56 4.04 -22.22
C GLY A 3 -8.81 4.76 -20.90
N THR A 4 -8.21 4.28 -19.81
CA THR A 4 -8.07 5.08 -18.59
C THR A 4 -6.69 5.70 -18.62
N ASN A 5 -6.54 6.76 -19.42
CA ASN A 5 -5.43 7.68 -19.26
C ASN A 5 -5.77 8.60 -18.09
N SER A 6 -5.56 8.11 -16.88
CA SER A 6 -5.54 8.96 -15.69
C SER A 6 -4.13 8.89 -15.15
N SER A 7 -3.23 9.71 -15.70
CA SER A 7 -2.04 10.09 -14.93
C SER A 7 -2.56 10.89 -13.74
N SER A 8 -2.78 10.19 -12.63
CA SER A 8 -3.25 10.83 -11.42
C SER A 8 -2.16 11.77 -10.94
N ARG A 9 -2.52 12.87 -10.28
CA ARG A 9 -1.57 13.85 -9.74
C ARG A 9 -0.56 13.24 -8.73
N MET A 10 -0.74 11.96 -8.40
CA MET A 10 0.02 11.21 -7.41
C MET A 10 0.82 10.05 -8.02
N ASP A 11 0.83 9.88 -9.35
CA ASP A 11 1.62 8.82 -9.97
C ASP A 11 3.11 9.10 -9.79
N THR A 12 3.84 8.09 -9.36
CA THR A 12 5.28 8.18 -9.11
C THR A 12 6.08 8.00 -10.40
N GLY A 13 5.48 7.37 -11.41
CA GLY A 13 6.16 6.91 -12.62
C GLY A 13 6.92 5.60 -12.40
N VAL A 14 6.82 5.01 -11.20
CA VAL A 14 7.42 3.72 -10.86
C VAL A 14 6.31 2.67 -10.87
N THR A 15 6.27 1.87 -11.93
CA THR A 15 5.17 0.91 -12.19
C THR A 15 4.87 0.01 -10.99
N ALA A 16 5.89 -0.45 -10.26
CA ALA A 16 5.68 -1.30 -9.09
C ALA A 16 4.93 -0.59 -7.95
N ILE A 17 5.18 0.69 -7.74
CA ILE A 17 4.55 1.50 -6.68
C ILE A 17 3.12 1.87 -7.11
N ASP A 18 2.96 2.37 -8.32
CA ASP A 18 1.67 2.80 -8.86
C ASP A 18 0.69 1.59 -8.93
N ALA A 19 1.15 0.44 -9.43
CA ALA A 19 0.34 -0.78 -9.49
C ALA A 19 -0.01 -1.34 -8.09
N SER A 20 0.89 -1.22 -7.11
CA SER A 20 0.61 -1.62 -5.72
C SER A 20 -0.56 -0.83 -5.14
N ARG A 21 -0.60 0.49 -5.37
CA ARG A 21 -1.66 1.38 -4.88
C ARG A 21 -3.01 1.11 -5.53
N GLU A 22 -3.02 0.87 -6.85
CA GLU A 22 -4.24 0.45 -7.56
C GLU A 22 -4.75 -0.89 -7.03
N CYS A 23 -3.84 -1.85 -6.84
CA CYS A 23 -4.17 -3.17 -6.30
C CYS A 23 -4.69 -3.08 -4.85
N LEU A 24 -4.16 -2.18 -4.02
CA LEU A 24 -4.69 -1.94 -2.68
C LEU A 24 -6.15 -1.49 -2.73
N SER A 25 -6.48 -0.55 -3.61
CA SER A 25 -7.86 -0.07 -3.77
C SER A 25 -8.82 -1.22 -4.15
N PHE A 26 -8.38 -2.12 -5.03
CA PHE A 26 -9.13 -3.32 -5.36
C PHE A 26 -9.28 -4.30 -4.17
N VAL A 27 -8.20 -4.54 -3.42
CA VAL A 27 -8.21 -5.39 -2.21
C VAL A 27 -9.19 -4.83 -1.18
N LEU A 28 -9.19 -3.52 -0.94
CA LEU A 28 -10.11 -2.86 -0.02
C LEU A 28 -11.56 -3.04 -0.48
N GLY A 29 -11.84 -2.73 -1.76
CA GLY A 29 -13.16 -2.91 -2.35
C GLY A 29 -13.66 -4.36 -2.30
N ARG A 30 -12.76 -5.35 -2.36
CA ARG A 30 -13.11 -6.78 -2.32
C ARG A 30 -13.34 -7.30 -0.91
N LEU A 31 -12.43 -7.01 0.02
CA LEU A 31 -12.46 -7.59 1.37
C LEU A 31 -13.42 -6.84 2.30
N PHE A 32 -13.55 -5.53 2.14
CA PHE A 32 -14.29 -4.67 3.05
C PHE A 32 -15.64 -4.21 2.48
N HIS A 33 -16.06 -4.75 1.33
CA HIS A 33 -17.38 -4.47 0.77
C HIS A 33 -18.50 -4.73 1.80
N PRO A 34 -19.53 -3.87 1.92
CA PRO A 34 -20.61 -4.04 2.90
C PRO A 34 -21.36 -5.37 2.80
N ARG A 35 -21.40 -5.98 1.60
CA ARG A 35 -22.03 -7.30 1.37
C ARG A 35 -21.15 -8.49 1.72
N VAL A 36 -19.88 -8.28 2.07
CA VAL A 36 -18.95 -9.34 2.48
C VAL A 36 -19.03 -9.49 3.98
N ILE A 37 -19.72 -10.54 4.43
CA ILE A 37 -19.91 -10.85 5.84
C ILE A 37 -18.64 -11.48 6.39
N CYS A 38 -18.11 -10.91 7.46
CA CYS A 38 -17.00 -11.47 8.20
C CYS A 38 -17.52 -12.58 9.13
N ALA A 39 -17.59 -13.81 8.63
CA ALA A 39 -18.28 -14.93 9.28
C ALA A 39 -17.44 -15.73 10.29
N ARG A 40 -16.36 -15.16 10.84
CA ARG A 40 -15.51 -15.82 11.86
C ARG A 40 -15.58 -15.08 13.21
N PRO A 41 -16.67 -15.23 13.98
CA PRO A 41 -16.80 -14.56 15.27
C PRO A 41 -15.71 -15.00 16.26
N GLY A 42 -15.19 -14.05 17.03
CA GLY A 42 -14.35 -14.31 18.23
C GLY A 42 -12.84 -14.32 18.04
N GLY A 43 -12.31 -14.00 16.86
CA GLY A 43 -10.87 -14.00 16.59
C GLY A 43 -10.34 -12.77 15.85
N ILE A 44 -9.04 -12.79 15.58
CA ILE A 44 -8.32 -11.89 14.68
C ILE A 44 -9.09 -11.74 13.35
N CYS A 45 -9.25 -10.51 12.86
CA CYS A 45 -9.85 -10.29 11.56
C CYS A 45 -8.89 -10.70 10.43
N SER A 46 -9.17 -11.83 9.78
CA SER A 46 -8.36 -12.36 8.67
C SER A 46 -8.26 -11.40 7.48
N ARG A 47 -9.29 -10.56 7.27
CA ARG A 47 -9.28 -9.56 6.19
C ARG A 47 -8.20 -8.51 6.39
N ILE A 48 -8.06 -7.99 7.62
CA ILE A 48 -7.00 -7.04 7.97
C ILE A 48 -5.63 -7.73 7.88
N GLU A 49 -5.55 -8.97 8.34
CA GLU A 49 -4.33 -9.77 8.25
C GLU A 49 -3.87 -10.00 6.80
N ASP A 50 -4.80 -10.34 5.89
CA ASP A 50 -4.53 -10.52 4.46
C ASP A 50 -4.09 -9.21 3.81
N THR A 51 -4.73 -8.09 4.16
CA THR A 51 -4.32 -6.76 3.71
C THR A 51 -2.93 -6.37 4.22
N ALA A 52 -2.61 -6.65 5.50
CA ALA A 52 -1.29 -6.39 6.06
C ALA A 52 -0.20 -7.23 5.38
N ARG A 53 -0.47 -8.51 5.11
CA ARG A 53 0.42 -9.38 4.33
C ARG A 53 0.65 -8.86 2.90
N PHE A 54 -0.41 -8.41 2.25
CA PHE A 54 -0.31 -7.81 0.91
C PHE A 54 0.58 -6.56 0.94
N LEU A 55 0.32 -5.63 1.87
CA LEU A 55 1.10 -4.40 2.00
C LEU A 55 2.56 -4.71 2.32
N ALA A 56 2.85 -5.57 3.29
CA ALA A 56 4.22 -5.91 3.67
C ALA A 56 5.08 -6.36 2.47
N ARG A 57 4.54 -7.20 1.57
CA ARG A 57 5.26 -7.65 0.37
C ARG A 57 5.54 -6.52 -0.62
N ASN A 58 4.58 -5.61 -0.82
CA ASN A 58 4.77 -4.49 -1.73
C ASN A 58 5.76 -3.46 -1.17
N LEU A 59 5.66 -3.16 0.13
CA LEU A 59 6.58 -2.26 0.82
C LEU A 59 8.00 -2.84 0.82
N GLU A 60 8.17 -4.15 1.03
CA GLU A 60 9.48 -4.80 0.93
C GLU A 60 10.09 -4.68 -0.48
N ARG A 61 9.27 -4.85 -1.53
CA ARG A 61 9.69 -4.64 -2.91
C ARG A 61 10.13 -3.20 -3.15
N GLU A 62 9.40 -2.23 -2.66
CA GLU A 62 9.76 -0.81 -2.76
C GLU A 62 11.05 -0.50 -2.00
N GLU A 63 11.19 -0.99 -0.77
CA GLU A 63 12.40 -0.86 0.04
C GLU A 63 13.62 -1.48 -0.65
N HIS A 64 13.44 -2.59 -1.39
CA HIS A 64 14.49 -3.17 -2.21
C HIS A 64 14.94 -2.21 -3.31
N ILE A 65 14.00 -1.57 -4.01
CA ILE A 65 14.31 -0.60 -5.07
C ILE A 65 15.03 0.63 -4.46
N MET A 66 14.55 1.15 -3.32
CA MET A 66 15.19 2.27 -2.61
C MET A 66 16.63 1.93 -2.20
N THR A 67 16.85 0.71 -1.70
CA THR A 67 18.19 0.25 -1.31
C THR A 67 19.11 0.14 -2.52
N LYS A 68 18.61 -0.41 -3.63
CA LYS A 68 19.40 -0.59 -4.87
C LYS A 68 19.75 0.71 -5.55
N SER A 69 18.87 1.71 -5.50
CA SER A 69 19.09 3.01 -6.10
C SER A 69 19.89 3.97 -5.20
N GLY A 70 20.15 3.60 -3.94
CA GLY A 70 20.84 4.46 -2.99
C GLY A 70 20.00 5.66 -2.54
N TYR A 71 18.67 5.51 -2.49
CA TYR A 71 17.76 6.59 -2.17
C TYR A 71 18.05 7.20 -0.77
N PRO A 72 18.42 8.49 -0.68
CA PRO A 72 18.78 9.12 0.59
C PRO A 72 17.64 9.14 1.62
N GLY A 73 16.39 9.17 1.15
CA GLY A 73 15.18 9.20 2.00
C GLY A 73 14.77 7.83 2.59
N PHE A 74 15.46 6.74 2.23
CA PHE A 74 15.06 5.37 2.58
C PHE A 74 14.78 5.17 4.08
N ALA A 75 15.66 5.67 4.95
CA ALA A 75 15.51 5.46 6.38
C ALA A 75 14.25 6.12 6.96
N ALA A 76 13.80 7.24 6.39
CA ALA A 76 12.56 7.91 6.79
C ALA A 76 11.34 7.20 6.21
N HIS A 77 11.39 6.86 4.93
CA HIS A 77 10.34 6.13 4.22
C HIS A 77 10.00 4.80 4.90
N LYS A 78 11.02 3.99 5.22
CA LYS A 78 10.87 2.71 5.94
C LYS A 78 10.26 2.84 7.34
N ARG A 79 10.39 3.98 8.01
CA ARG A 79 9.72 4.20 9.30
C ARG A 79 8.20 4.33 9.13
N GLU A 80 7.74 4.99 8.07
CA GLU A 80 6.31 5.08 7.78
C GLU A 80 5.73 3.71 7.39
N HIS A 81 6.47 2.91 6.63
CA HIS A 81 6.09 1.52 6.34
C HIS A 81 5.92 0.69 7.61
N ARG A 82 6.89 0.77 8.53
CA ARG A 82 6.81 0.06 9.81
C ARG A 82 5.59 0.50 10.61
N LYS A 83 5.37 1.81 10.73
CA LYS A 83 4.23 2.38 11.46
C LYS A 83 2.88 1.94 10.89
N LEU A 84 2.77 1.85 9.56
CA LEU A 84 1.59 1.29 8.91
C LEU A 84 1.33 -0.15 9.35
N LEU A 85 2.35 -1.01 9.27
CA LEU A 85 2.21 -2.43 9.62
C LEU A 85 1.90 -2.63 11.10
N GLU A 86 2.50 -1.84 11.99
CA GLU A 86 2.19 -1.83 13.43
C GLU A 86 0.72 -1.41 13.69
N ASN A 87 0.24 -0.37 13.01
CA ASN A 87 -1.16 0.06 13.13
C ASN A 87 -2.11 -1.04 12.64
N LEU A 88 -1.82 -1.70 11.52
CA LEU A 88 -2.63 -2.79 11.00
C LEU A 88 -2.64 -4.00 11.93
N ASP A 89 -1.51 -4.31 12.57
CA ASP A 89 -1.43 -5.37 13.57
C ASP A 89 -2.32 -5.04 14.78
N ALA A 90 -2.22 -3.81 15.30
CA ALA A 90 -3.08 -3.35 16.38
C ALA A 90 -4.57 -3.38 16.01
N MET A 91 -4.92 -2.92 14.81
CA MET A 91 -6.29 -2.97 14.28
C MET A 91 -6.80 -4.41 14.16
N LYS A 92 -5.97 -5.34 13.67
CA LYS A 92 -6.30 -6.76 13.53
C LYS A 92 -6.68 -7.40 14.87
N HIS A 93 -6.00 -7.01 15.95
CA HIS A 93 -6.28 -7.49 17.30
C HIS A 93 -7.50 -6.82 17.94
N ARG A 94 -7.73 -5.53 17.67
CA ARG A 94 -8.85 -4.76 18.24
C ARG A 94 -10.18 -5.00 17.51
N LEU A 95 -10.15 -5.13 16.19
CA LEU A 95 -11.33 -5.17 15.33
C LEU A 95 -11.75 -6.63 15.10
N VAL A 96 -12.62 -7.11 15.98
CA VAL A 96 -13.16 -8.49 15.91
C VAL A 96 -14.03 -8.65 14.66
N CYS A 97 -13.80 -9.71 13.91
CA CYS A 97 -14.55 -10.04 12.70
C CYS A 97 -16.08 -10.00 12.94
N GLY A 98 -16.78 -9.14 12.19
CA GLY A 98 -18.24 -8.95 12.28
C GLY A 98 -18.69 -7.95 13.36
N GLY A 99 -17.76 -7.43 14.17
CA GLY A 99 -18.05 -6.50 15.28
C GLY A 99 -17.59 -5.06 15.06
N TYR A 100 -17.15 -4.70 13.85
CA TYR A 100 -16.71 -3.34 13.52
C TYR A 100 -17.28 -2.92 12.15
N ASP A 101 -17.39 -1.60 11.96
CA ASP A 101 -17.70 -1.04 10.64
C ASP A 101 -16.46 -1.14 9.73
N ASN A 102 -16.63 -1.79 8.57
CA ASN A 102 -15.59 -1.96 7.57
C ASN A 102 -14.97 -0.62 7.13
N SER A 103 -15.74 0.49 7.16
CA SER A 103 -15.28 1.84 6.82
C SER A 103 -14.02 2.24 7.60
N VAL A 104 -13.91 1.86 8.87
CA VAL A 104 -12.76 2.19 9.74
C VAL A 104 -11.42 1.76 9.14
N VAL A 105 -11.38 0.59 8.50
CA VAL A 105 -10.16 0.08 7.88
C VAL A 105 -9.92 0.72 6.52
N VAL A 106 -10.99 0.92 5.75
CA VAL A 106 -10.94 1.53 4.41
C VAL A 106 -10.47 2.97 4.51
N ASP A 107 -11.02 3.76 5.43
CA ASP A 107 -10.70 5.17 5.62
C ASP A 107 -9.25 5.32 6.09
N PHE A 108 -8.83 4.53 7.08
CA PHE A 108 -7.44 4.52 7.56
C PHE A 108 -6.44 4.23 6.43
N LEU A 109 -6.69 3.18 5.64
CA LEU A 109 -5.78 2.79 4.56
C LEU A 109 -5.82 3.77 3.39
N SER A 110 -6.98 4.34 3.07
CA SER A 110 -7.12 5.34 2.01
C SER A 110 -6.40 6.64 2.39
N GLU A 111 -6.57 7.11 3.62
CA GLU A 111 -5.88 8.29 4.14
C GLU A 111 -4.37 8.07 4.17
N TRP A 112 -3.90 6.96 4.75
CA TRP A 112 -2.48 6.65 4.81
C TRP A 112 -1.87 6.58 3.41
N THR A 113 -2.50 5.88 2.47
CA THR A 113 -1.97 5.70 1.11
C THR A 113 -1.85 7.02 0.36
N ASN A 114 -2.85 7.91 0.47
CA ASN A 114 -2.81 9.21 -0.19
C ASN A 114 -1.73 10.13 0.40
N ASN A 115 -1.63 10.17 1.73
CA ASN A 115 -0.63 10.99 2.41
C ASN A 115 0.79 10.47 2.16
N HIS A 116 0.97 9.15 2.21
CA HIS A 116 2.25 8.50 1.96
C HIS A 116 2.73 8.71 0.53
N ALA A 117 1.84 8.53 -0.45
CA ALA A 117 2.15 8.76 -1.85
C ALA A 117 2.65 10.18 -2.14
N ALA A 118 1.99 11.19 -1.56
CA ALA A 118 2.38 12.58 -1.75
C ALA A 118 3.70 12.92 -1.06
N ALA A 119 3.93 12.41 0.16
CA ALA A 119 5.05 12.80 1.00
C ALA A 119 6.32 11.95 0.81
N PHE A 120 6.20 10.70 0.35
CA PHE A 120 7.29 9.74 0.29
C PHE A 120 7.45 9.12 -1.11
N ASP A 121 6.40 8.50 -1.65
CA ASP A 121 6.51 7.77 -2.91
C ASP A 121 6.83 8.68 -4.10
N LYS A 122 6.22 9.87 -4.16
CA LYS A 122 6.47 10.83 -5.23
C LYS A 122 7.91 11.35 -5.22
N PRO A 123 8.48 11.85 -4.08
CA PRO A 123 9.89 12.19 -4.01
C PRO A 123 10.83 11.04 -4.39
N PHE A 124 10.47 9.79 -4.07
CA PHE A 124 11.25 8.64 -4.47
C PHE A 124 11.19 8.39 -5.99
N GLY A 125 10.01 8.48 -6.60
CA GLY A 125 9.84 8.42 -8.06
C GLY A 125 10.60 9.53 -8.80
N ASP A 126 10.57 10.75 -8.26
CA ASP A 126 11.34 11.89 -8.79
C ASP A 126 12.85 11.60 -8.75
N PHE A 127 13.37 11.07 -7.63
CA PHE A 127 14.77 10.66 -7.49
C PHE A 127 15.19 9.59 -8.52
N LEU A 128 14.36 8.56 -8.74
CA LEU A 128 14.67 7.50 -9.70
C LEU A 128 14.78 8.04 -11.13
N ARG A 129 13.87 8.94 -11.51
CA ARG A 129 13.86 9.58 -12.84
C ARG A 129 15.09 10.46 -13.05
N GLU A 130 15.46 11.26 -12.05
CA GLU A 130 16.64 12.14 -12.12
C GLU A 130 17.96 11.37 -12.23
N ASN A 131 18.04 10.17 -11.64
CA ASN A 131 19.24 9.33 -11.66
C ASN A 131 19.28 8.36 -12.85
N GLY A 132 18.42 8.55 -13.86
CA GLY A 132 18.42 7.71 -15.06
C GLY A 132 18.05 6.24 -14.77
N VAL A 133 17.41 5.98 -13.63
CA VAL A 133 16.79 4.68 -13.33
C VAL A 133 15.42 4.64 -14.02
N GLU A 134 15.40 4.97 -15.32
CA GLU A 134 14.21 4.84 -16.14
C GLU A 134 13.98 3.36 -16.41
N SER A 135 12.93 2.84 -15.78
CA SER A 135 12.38 1.52 -16.01
C SER A 135 13.36 0.38 -15.75
N ILE A 136 13.24 -0.24 -14.57
CA ILE A 136 13.49 -1.69 -14.48
C ILE A 136 12.33 -2.35 -15.25
N ASN A 137 12.36 -2.21 -16.58
CA ASN A 137 11.44 -2.82 -17.52
C ASN A 137 11.79 -4.31 -17.59
N GLY A 138 10.89 -5.15 -17.05
CA GLY A 138 10.72 -6.53 -17.53
C GLY A 138 11.62 -7.63 -16.96
N GLY A 139 12.33 -7.40 -15.86
CA GLY A 139 13.08 -8.45 -15.16
C GLY A 139 12.32 -8.96 -13.94
N TYR A 140 11.88 -10.22 -13.99
CA TYR A 140 11.27 -10.96 -12.87
C TYR A 140 11.93 -10.67 -11.51
N PHE A 141 11.09 -10.29 -10.54
CA PHE A 141 11.27 -10.62 -9.11
C PHE A 141 9.99 -11.29 -8.60
#